data_AF-A0A388LMR9-F1
#
_entry.id   AF-A0A388LMR9-F1
#
_cell.length_a   1.000
_cell.length_b   1.000
_cell.length_c   1.000
_cell.angle_alpha   90.00
_cell.angle_beta   90.00
_cell.angle_gamma   90.00
#
_symmetry.space_group_name_H-M   'P 1'
#
loop_
_entity.id
_entity.type
_entity.pdbx_description
1 polymer ?
#
loop_
_entity_poly.entity_id
_entity_poly.type
_entity_poly.pdbx_seq_one_letter_code
_entity_poly.pdbx_strand_id
1 'polypeptide(L)'
;MAGLSNGGSEDDDDTIVVDFRTAFQGSVFEKFHVSPVQMARLDTSCCCSDVNLFYDFIIPSGSARRMMESVDAFAQKFAEHCNKVPGGSSSDTAVLGNLVRKFAMEFLRGSIRGTRMSESEFTDYIVGRDDGDYVALCEFELFDLIRVDDSPDHYGYEVVKAYFCTLFLRYCLSNSYPQLENEECFARWGRDVKCERDETLAGKIYDYFEKENRLINYYMDFEPFNSVVLEEGVKGFLVDFDLVGRDGHQSYPLRMLMFDDERWFAHIRERDTGALIAKVRAKFEDEQLDLREEHVEEVTVVAQQLIDRGYQPHGDVPTTVRLWCDLLDILVDDEYDDEDLENSPRVLGSVQSSPRVLGSVQSLLNASYMAGKLRHTSQSEVAWLIPVAASLTKIYQDYDFRHHCNAREYGLRLSTIADVKQHQCRHFMRLFRGSMWDQLPEELVLRIIDFLPRRRLMRVPPPKYGPWEESEYL
;
A
#
# COMPACT_ATOMS: atom_id res chain seq x y z
N MET A 1 -30.42 -25.90 2.27
CA MET A 1 -29.27 -26.43 3.04
C MET A 1 -28.09 -26.45 2.09
N ALA A 2 -27.25 -25.42 2.14
CA ALA A 2 -26.01 -25.40 1.37
C ALA A 2 -25.04 -26.38 2.03
N GLY A 3 -24.54 -27.36 1.26
CA GLY A 3 -23.52 -28.29 1.71
C GLY A 3 -22.20 -27.53 1.84
N LEU A 4 -21.77 -27.27 3.07
CA LEU A 4 -20.39 -26.88 3.36
C LEU A 4 -19.51 -28.08 2.99
N SER A 5 -18.89 -28.04 1.82
CA SER A 5 -17.86 -29.01 1.45
C SER A 5 -16.65 -28.79 2.37
N ASN A 6 -16.61 -29.53 3.47
CA ASN A 6 -15.48 -29.61 4.40
C ASN A 6 -14.32 -30.43 3.78
N GLY A 7 -13.96 -30.12 2.53
CA GLY A 7 -12.75 -30.64 1.90
C GLY A 7 -11.54 -29.80 2.29
N GLY A 8 -11.30 -29.64 3.59
CA GLY A 8 -10.03 -29.11 4.06
C GLY A 8 -8.97 -30.14 3.72
N SER A 9 -8.20 -29.92 2.65
CA SER A 9 -7.03 -30.71 2.34
C SER A 9 -6.08 -30.63 3.54
N GLU A 10 -5.75 -31.79 4.12
CA GLU A 10 -4.72 -31.91 5.17
C GLU A 10 -3.39 -31.27 4.75
N ASP A 11 -3.19 -31.07 3.43
CA ASP A 11 -2.02 -30.42 2.81
C ASP A 11 -1.80 -28.95 3.22
N ASP A 12 -2.77 -28.26 3.81
CA ASP A 12 -2.61 -26.84 4.17
C ASP A 12 -1.67 -26.65 5.38
N ASP A 13 -1.50 -27.65 6.24
CA ASP A 13 -0.82 -27.51 7.53
C ASP A 13 0.69 -27.23 7.41
N ASP A 14 1.33 -27.70 6.34
CA ASP A 14 2.74 -27.45 6.01
C ASP A 14 2.97 -26.10 5.29
N THR A 15 1.90 -25.36 4.97
CA THR A 15 2.02 -24.06 4.32
C THR A 15 2.81 -23.09 5.21
N ILE A 16 3.87 -22.51 4.65
CA ILE A 16 4.70 -21.53 5.34
C ILE A 16 3.96 -20.19 5.41
N VAL A 17 3.97 -19.57 6.59
CA VAL A 17 3.31 -18.29 6.88
C VAL A 17 4.21 -17.36 7.69
N VAL A 18 3.95 -16.06 7.58
CA VAL A 18 4.42 -15.04 8.51
C VAL A 18 3.29 -14.77 9.51
N ASP A 19 3.45 -15.22 10.76
CA ASP A 19 2.55 -14.84 11.86
C ASP A 19 2.98 -13.50 12.44
N PHE A 20 2.19 -12.45 12.17
CA PHE A 20 2.46 -11.09 12.64
C PHE A 20 2.66 -10.95 14.17
N ARG A 21 2.26 -11.94 14.97
CA ARG A 21 2.50 -11.94 16.43
C ARG A 21 3.93 -12.29 16.82
N THR A 22 4.57 -13.17 16.06
CA THR A 22 5.83 -13.82 16.48
C THR A 22 6.93 -13.67 15.44
N ALA A 23 6.58 -13.41 14.18
CA ALA A 23 7.54 -13.33 13.08
C ALA A 23 8.58 -12.23 13.27
N PHE A 24 8.21 -11.13 13.92
CA PHE A 24 9.07 -9.98 14.10
C PHE A 24 10.01 -10.09 15.31
N GLN A 25 9.88 -11.12 16.14
CA GLN A 25 10.79 -11.35 17.26
C GLN A 25 12.17 -11.80 16.75
N GLY A 26 13.21 -11.07 17.13
CA GLY A 26 14.59 -11.21 16.65
C GLY A 26 14.82 -10.63 15.25
N SER A 27 13.81 -10.03 14.64
CA SER A 27 13.89 -9.49 13.29
C SER A 27 14.62 -8.14 13.24
N VAL A 28 14.94 -7.73 12.02
CA VAL A 28 15.46 -6.39 11.72
C VAL A 28 14.51 -5.28 12.20
N PHE A 29 13.19 -5.49 12.11
CA PHE A 29 12.21 -4.52 12.58
C PHE A 29 12.30 -4.32 14.10
N GLU A 30 12.36 -5.40 14.88
CA GLU A 30 12.52 -5.31 16.35
C GLU A 30 13.86 -4.68 16.73
N LYS A 31 14.94 -5.02 16.01
CA LYS A 31 16.27 -4.40 16.18
C LYS A 31 16.23 -2.88 16.00
N PHE A 32 15.41 -2.38 15.07
CA PHE A 32 15.21 -0.95 14.84
C PHE A 32 13.96 -0.39 15.54
N HIS A 33 13.47 -1.08 16.57
CA HIS A 33 12.38 -0.61 17.42
C HIS A 33 11.07 -0.33 16.68
N VAL A 34 10.88 -0.93 15.51
CA VAL A 34 9.64 -0.92 14.75
C VAL A 34 8.89 -2.21 15.08
N SER A 35 7.70 -2.09 15.66
CA SER A 35 6.82 -3.23 15.96
C SER A 35 5.62 -3.23 15.01
N PRO A 36 5.61 -4.09 13.98
CA PRO A 36 4.49 -4.16 13.04
C PRO A 36 3.24 -4.69 13.74
N VAL A 37 2.10 -4.05 13.51
CA VAL A 37 0.83 -4.40 14.15
C VAL A 37 -0.17 -4.95 13.15
N GLN A 38 -0.36 -4.24 12.04
CA GLN A 38 -1.26 -4.63 10.96
C GLN A 38 -0.72 -4.10 9.64
N MET A 39 -0.93 -4.84 8.57
CA MET A 39 -0.72 -4.39 7.20
C MET A 39 -1.97 -4.70 6.38
N ALA A 40 -2.37 -3.78 5.53
CA ALA A 40 -3.38 -4.01 4.52
C ALA A 40 -2.83 -3.55 3.17
N ARG A 41 -3.16 -4.28 2.12
CA ARG A 41 -2.86 -3.94 0.73
C ARG A 41 -4.16 -3.79 -0.03
N LEU A 42 -4.22 -2.78 -0.88
CA LEU A 42 -5.15 -2.70 -2.00
C LEU A 42 -4.34 -2.82 -3.30
N ASP A 43 -4.78 -3.68 -4.20
CA ASP A 43 -4.23 -3.87 -5.53
C ASP A 43 -5.38 -3.94 -6.53
N THR A 44 -5.61 -2.87 -7.27
CA THR A 44 -6.73 -2.81 -8.22
C THR A 44 -6.38 -3.38 -9.58
N SER A 45 -5.14 -3.85 -9.81
CA SER A 45 -4.73 -4.43 -11.10
C SER A 45 -5.60 -5.63 -11.49
N CYS A 46 -6.00 -6.44 -10.50
CA CYS A 46 -6.94 -7.56 -10.71
C CYS A 46 -8.33 -7.11 -11.17
N CYS A 47 -8.74 -5.88 -10.83
CA CYS A 47 -10.01 -5.30 -11.23
C CYS A 47 -9.94 -4.57 -12.59
N CYS A 48 -8.73 -4.27 -13.11
CA CYS A 48 -8.59 -3.49 -14.35
C CYS A 48 -9.32 -4.12 -15.52
N SER A 49 -9.33 -5.45 -15.63
CA SER A 49 -10.09 -6.14 -16.67
C SER A 49 -11.59 -5.84 -16.62
N ASP A 50 -12.19 -5.82 -15.43
CA ASP A 50 -13.61 -5.56 -15.24
C ASP A 50 -13.96 -4.07 -15.45
N VAL A 51 -13.06 -3.17 -15.04
CA VAL A 51 -13.22 -1.73 -15.26
C VAL A 51 -13.01 -1.38 -16.73
N ASN A 52 -12.07 -2.03 -17.43
CA ASN A 52 -11.85 -1.85 -18.86
C ASN A 52 -13.03 -2.35 -19.69
N LEU A 53 -13.65 -3.47 -19.31
CA LEU A 53 -14.93 -3.89 -19.91
C LEU A 53 -16.02 -2.83 -19.74
N PHE A 54 -16.06 -2.17 -18.58
CA PHE A 54 -17.01 -1.08 -18.34
C PHE A 54 -16.66 0.17 -19.17
N TYR A 55 -15.37 0.50 -19.29
CA TYR A 55 -14.87 1.59 -20.12
C TYR A 55 -15.21 1.38 -21.60
N ASP A 56 -14.87 0.20 -22.15
CA ASP A 56 -15.19 -0.20 -23.53
C ASP A 56 -16.70 -0.15 -23.81
N PHE A 57 -17.53 -0.48 -22.81
CA PHE A 57 -18.98 -0.36 -22.92
C PHE A 57 -19.46 1.09 -22.93
N ILE A 58 -18.82 1.98 -22.18
CA ILE A 58 -19.18 3.40 -22.08
C ILE A 58 -18.62 4.24 -23.21
N ILE A 59 -17.51 3.84 -23.86
CA ILE A 59 -16.88 4.58 -24.96
C ILE A 59 -17.86 4.91 -26.11
N PRO A 60 -18.67 3.97 -26.64
CA PRO A 60 -19.62 4.28 -27.70
C PRO A 60 -20.69 5.29 -27.26
N SER A 61 -20.98 6.26 -28.13
CA SER A 61 -22.03 7.26 -27.91
C SER A 61 -23.41 6.65 -27.61
N GLY A 62 -24.15 7.30 -26.71
CA GLY A 62 -25.51 6.94 -26.30
C GLY A 62 -25.57 5.98 -25.11
N SER A 63 -24.43 5.51 -24.60
CA SER A 63 -24.37 4.59 -23.46
C SER A 63 -24.76 5.27 -22.15
N ALA A 64 -24.30 6.50 -21.91
CA ALA A 64 -24.68 7.29 -20.75
C ALA A 64 -26.16 7.70 -20.80
N ARG A 65 -26.65 8.06 -22.00
CA ARG A 65 -28.07 8.36 -22.21
C ARG A 65 -28.95 7.16 -21.87
N ARG A 66 -28.55 5.96 -22.27
CA ARG A 66 -29.27 4.71 -21.93
C ARG A 66 -29.36 4.50 -20.42
N MET A 67 -28.29 4.80 -19.68
CA MET A 67 -28.30 4.74 -18.21
C MET A 67 -29.38 5.65 -17.62
N MET A 68 -29.51 6.88 -18.13
CA MET A 68 -30.52 7.84 -17.70
C MET A 68 -31.95 7.41 -18.05
N GLU A 69 -32.15 6.85 -19.25
CA GLU A 69 -33.46 6.39 -19.72
C GLU A 69 -33.96 5.15 -18.96
N SER A 70 -33.07 4.18 -18.74
CA SER A 70 -33.39 2.94 -18.02
C SER A 70 -32.13 2.25 -17.50
N VAL A 71 -31.93 2.30 -16.18
CA VAL A 71 -30.82 1.61 -15.51
C VAL A 71 -30.83 0.10 -15.77
N ASP A 72 -32.02 -0.50 -15.85
CA ASP A 72 -32.16 -1.94 -16.10
C ASP A 72 -31.73 -2.30 -17.53
N ALA A 73 -32.14 -1.49 -18.53
CA ALA A 73 -31.72 -1.70 -19.91
C ALA A 73 -30.22 -1.44 -20.09
N PHE A 74 -29.66 -0.45 -19.40
CA PHE A 74 -28.23 -0.17 -19.37
C PHE A 74 -27.44 -1.36 -18.81
N ALA A 75 -27.81 -1.86 -17.63
CA ALA A 75 -27.16 -3.01 -17.01
C ALA A 75 -27.30 -4.30 -17.83
N GLN A 76 -28.46 -4.54 -18.44
CA GLN A 76 -28.66 -5.67 -19.34
C GLN A 76 -27.73 -5.58 -20.56
N LYS A 77 -27.62 -4.39 -21.17
CA LYS A 77 -26.72 -4.18 -22.32
C LYS A 77 -25.25 -4.33 -21.95
N PHE A 78 -24.86 -3.92 -20.75
CA PHE A 78 -23.53 -4.18 -20.23
C PHE A 78 -23.26 -5.68 -20.07
N ALA A 79 -24.18 -6.43 -19.47
CA ALA A 79 -24.05 -7.89 -19.35
C ALA A 79 -23.98 -8.59 -20.73
N GLU A 80 -24.76 -8.12 -21.71
CA GLU A 80 -24.64 -8.58 -23.10
C GLU A 80 -23.28 -8.25 -23.73
N HIS A 81 -22.67 -7.12 -23.36
CA HIS A 81 -21.33 -6.73 -23.80
C HIS A 81 -20.26 -7.64 -23.22
N CYS A 82 -20.26 -7.88 -21.90
CA CYS A 82 -19.34 -8.81 -21.24
C CYS A 82 -19.35 -10.21 -21.88
N ASN A 83 -20.54 -10.72 -22.23
CA ASN A 83 -20.69 -12.04 -22.88
C ASN A 83 -20.09 -12.12 -24.30
N LYS A 84 -19.86 -10.98 -24.96
CA LYS A 84 -19.34 -10.93 -26.34
C LYS A 84 -17.83 -10.84 -26.41
N VAL A 85 -17.17 -10.37 -25.34
CA VAL A 85 -15.71 -10.18 -25.31
C VAL A 85 -15.05 -11.54 -25.06
N PRO A 86 -14.32 -12.11 -26.05
CA PRO A 86 -13.64 -13.38 -25.87
C PRO A 86 -12.55 -13.25 -24.80
N GLY A 87 -12.55 -14.14 -23.81
CA GLY A 87 -11.64 -14.04 -22.66
C GLY A 87 -12.10 -13.02 -21.61
N GLY A 88 -13.35 -12.56 -21.67
CA GLY A 88 -13.89 -11.57 -20.76
C GLY A 88 -13.82 -12.02 -19.30
N SER A 89 -13.41 -11.08 -18.43
CA SER A 89 -13.65 -10.97 -16.98
C SER A 89 -13.46 -12.26 -16.16
N SER A 90 -12.56 -12.23 -15.16
CA SER A 90 -12.50 -13.29 -14.14
C SER A 90 -13.82 -13.43 -13.35
N SER A 91 -14.65 -12.38 -13.36
CA SER A 91 -15.91 -12.28 -12.65
C SER A 91 -17.09 -12.91 -13.41
N ASP A 92 -18.11 -13.36 -12.68
CA ASP A 92 -19.38 -13.79 -13.25
C ASP A 92 -20.10 -12.59 -13.89
N THR A 93 -20.43 -12.69 -15.19
CA THR A 93 -21.12 -11.63 -15.94
C THR A 93 -22.44 -11.21 -15.28
N ALA A 94 -23.15 -12.13 -14.62
CA ALA A 94 -24.37 -11.79 -13.88
C ALA A 94 -24.07 -10.92 -12.65
N VAL A 95 -22.94 -11.15 -12.00
CA VAL A 95 -22.48 -10.35 -10.85
C VAL A 95 -22.07 -8.96 -11.31
N LEU A 96 -21.27 -8.85 -12.37
CA LEU A 96 -20.88 -7.57 -12.95
C LEU A 96 -22.09 -6.74 -13.43
N GLY A 97 -23.04 -7.36 -14.12
CA GLY A 97 -24.28 -6.69 -14.53
C GLY A 97 -25.08 -6.14 -13.34
N ASN A 98 -25.17 -6.90 -12.25
CA ASN A 98 -25.84 -6.45 -11.03
C ASN A 98 -25.08 -5.31 -10.33
N LEU A 99 -23.75 -5.32 -10.34
CA LEU A 99 -22.93 -4.25 -9.78
C LEU A 99 -23.09 -2.96 -10.57
N VAL A 100 -23.00 -3.01 -11.91
CA VAL A 100 -23.24 -1.85 -12.78
C VAL A 100 -24.65 -1.30 -12.63
N ARG A 101 -25.66 -2.17 -12.47
CA ARG A 101 -27.03 -1.74 -12.16
C ARG A 101 -27.10 -0.92 -10.88
N LYS A 102 -26.52 -1.42 -9.79
CA LYS A 102 -26.55 -0.73 -8.50
C LYS A 102 -25.73 0.56 -8.54
N PHE A 103 -24.55 0.53 -9.16
CA PHE A 103 -23.71 1.70 -9.40
C PHE A 103 -24.49 2.80 -10.12
N ALA A 104 -25.11 2.48 -11.26
CA ALA A 104 -25.91 3.43 -12.04
C ALA A 104 -27.06 4.04 -11.23
N MET A 105 -27.78 3.24 -10.42
CA MET A 105 -28.83 3.77 -9.54
C MET A 105 -28.29 4.76 -8.51
N GLU A 106 -27.18 4.44 -7.85
CA GLU A 106 -26.57 5.29 -6.82
C GLU A 106 -25.92 6.54 -7.43
N PHE A 107 -25.34 6.43 -8.63
CA PHE A 107 -24.79 7.54 -9.39
C PHE A 107 -25.89 8.54 -9.78
N LEU A 108 -27.00 8.07 -10.36
CA LEU A 108 -28.15 8.92 -10.74
C LEU A 108 -28.84 9.57 -9.54
N ARG A 109 -28.79 8.94 -8.36
CA ARG A 109 -29.28 9.52 -7.10
C ARG A 109 -28.34 10.58 -6.52
N GLY A 110 -27.12 10.71 -7.04
CA GLY A 110 -26.09 11.59 -6.51
C GLY A 110 -25.49 11.11 -5.18
N SER A 111 -25.66 9.81 -4.86
CA SER A 111 -25.05 9.17 -3.69
C SER A 111 -23.56 8.91 -3.90
N ILE A 112 -23.16 8.63 -5.15
CA ILE A 112 -21.76 8.50 -5.54
C ILE A 112 -21.29 9.88 -5.94
N ARG A 113 -20.55 10.53 -5.06
CA ARG A 113 -19.86 11.78 -5.38
C ARG A 113 -18.37 11.49 -5.44
N GLY A 114 -17.71 12.05 -6.44
CA GLY A 114 -16.26 12.10 -6.45
C GLY A 114 -15.74 12.80 -5.18
N THR A 115 -14.47 12.57 -4.86
CA THR A 115 -13.83 13.28 -3.74
C THR A 115 -13.85 14.77 -4.06
N ARG A 116 -14.73 15.51 -3.36
CA ARG A 116 -14.84 16.97 -3.47
C ARG A 116 -13.56 17.54 -2.86
N MET A 117 -12.68 18.06 -3.69
CA MET A 117 -11.55 18.85 -3.18
C MET A 117 -12.14 20.06 -2.47
N SER A 118 -11.65 20.34 -1.26
CA SER A 118 -12.02 21.60 -0.61
C SER A 118 -11.43 22.76 -1.42
N GLU A 119 -12.19 23.85 -1.57
CA GLU A 119 -11.67 25.08 -2.21
C GLU A 119 -10.37 25.54 -1.55
N SER A 120 -10.19 25.33 -0.24
CA SER A 120 -8.94 25.65 0.47
C SER A 120 -7.74 24.83 0.03
N GLU A 121 -7.92 23.53 -0.24
CA GLU A 121 -6.84 22.66 -0.77
C GLU A 121 -6.49 23.04 -2.22
N PHE A 122 -7.42 23.70 -2.92
CA PHE A 122 -7.22 24.22 -4.27
C PHE A 122 -6.59 25.62 -4.28
N THR A 123 -6.97 26.51 -3.36
CA THR A 123 -6.47 27.90 -3.29
C THR A 123 -5.05 28.03 -2.74
N ASP A 124 -4.63 27.19 -1.78
CA ASP A 124 -3.23 27.14 -1.35
C ASP A 124 -2.29 26.61 -2.45
N TYR A 125 -2.86 26.09 -3.55
CA TYR A 125 -2.16 25.34 -4.60
C TYR A 125 -2.08 26.09 -5.94
N ILE A 126 -2.98 27.07 -6.19
CA ILE A 126 -3.07 27.83 -7.45
C ILE A 126 -2.31 29.16 -7.45
N VAL A 127 -1.73 29.58 -6.33
CA VAL A 127 -0.85 30.76 -6.30
C VAL A 127 0.48 30.43 -7.02
N GLY A 128 0.47 30.32 -8.35
CA GLY A 128 1.66 29.96 -9.14
C GLY A 128 1.56 29.96 -10.67
N ARG A 129 0.39 29.82 -11.32
CA ARG A 129 0.29 29.89 -12.80
C ARG A 129 -0.99 30.62 -13.24
N ASP A 130 -0.84 31.66 -14.05
CA ASP A 130 -1.90 32.61 -14.45
C ASP A 130 -2.51 32.33 -15.85
N ASP A 131 -2.07 31.29 -16.57
CA ASP A 131 -2.47 31.10 -17.97
C ASP A 131 -2.88 29.65 -18.28
N GLY A 132 -4.18 29.37 -18.30
CA GLY A 132 -4.75 28.19 -18.97
C GLY A 132 -5.99 27.59 -18.30
N ASP A 133 -7.09 27.50 -19.06
CA ASP A 133 -8.39 26.88 -18.73
C ASP A 133 -8.27 25.39 -18.35
N TYR A 134 -7.63 25.06 -17.24
CA TYR A 134 -7.79 23.76 -16.62
C TYR A 134 -9.17 23.73 -15.96
N VAL A 135 -10.12 23.04 -16.61
CA VAL A 135 -11.40 22.70 -16.02
C VAL A 135 -11.10 21.88 -14.78
N ALA A 136 -11.12 22.53 -13.61
CA ALA A 136 -11.08 21.85 -12.35
C ALA A 136 -12.28 20.90 -12.33
N LEU A 137 -12.04 19.59 -12.46
CA LEU A 137 -13.04 18.52 -12.38
C LEU A 137 -13.60 18.38 -10.95
N CYS A 138 -13.86 19.51 -10.27
CA CYS A 138 -14.28 19.53 -8.89
C CYS A 138 -15.73 19.04 -8.72
N GLU A 139 -16.54 19.04 -9.78
CA GLU A 139 -17.92 18.54 -9.76
C GLU A 139 -18.24 17.87 -11.10
N PHE A 140 -17.86 16.59 -11.22
CA PHE A 140 -18.30 15.76 -12.33
C PHE A 140 -19.79 15.46 -12.18
N GLU A 141 -20.63 16.01 -13.06
CA GLU A 141 -22.06 15.76 -13.06
C GLU A 141 -22.48 14.80 -14.19
N LEU A 142 -23.64 14.17 -14.03
CA LEU A 142 -24.26 13.35 -15.08
C LEU A 142 -24.40 14.15 -16.39
N PHE A 143 -24.64 15.46 -16.31
CA PHE A 143 -24.76 16.32 -17.48
C PHE A 143 -23.46 16.42 -18.27
N ASP A 144 -22.30 16.42 -17.60
CA ASP A 144 -21.02 16.37 -18.29
C ASP A 144 -20.88 15.06 -19.06
N LEU A 145 -21.15 13.93 -18.41
CA LEU A 145 -21.10 12.63 -19.06
C LEU A 145 -22.04 12.54 -20.27
N ILE A 146 -23.27 13.06 -20.18
CA ILE A 146 -24.21 13.09 -21.31
C ILE A 146 -23.72 14.01 -22.44
N ARG A 147 -23.24 15.21 -22.11
CA ARG A 147 -22.71 16.16 -23.10
C ARG A 147 -21.55 15.56 -23.88
N VAL A 148 -20.67 14.85 -23.17
CA VAL A 148 -19.56 14.08 -23.75
C VAL A 148 -20.05 12.95 -24.65
N ASP A 149 -21.06 12.20 -24.18
CA ASP A 149 -21.59 11.04 -24.90
C ASP A 149 -22.28 11.42 -26.23
N ASP A 150 -22.85 12.63 -26.29
CA ASP A 150 -23.56 13.16 -27.47
C ASP A 150 -22.63 13.79 -28.53
N SER A 151 -21.34 13.98 -28.23
CA SER A 151 -20.40 14.66 -29.11
C SER A 151 -19.06 13.91 -29.21
N PRO A 152 -18.96 12.77 -29.91
CA PRO A 152 -17.76 11.91 -29.86
C PRO A 152 -16.46 12.54 -30.39
N ASP A 153 -16.49 13.66 -31.10
CA ASP A 153 -15.35 14.19 -31.87
C ASP A 153 -14.37 15.11 -31.08
N HIS A 154 -14.50 15.31 -29.75
CA HIS A 154 -13.52 16.13 -29.00
C HIS A 154 -12.55 15.32 -28.14
N TYR A 155 -11.27 15.69 -28.24
CA TYR A 155 -10.11 15.07 -27.61
C TYR A 155 -10.10 15.07 -26.06
N GLY A 156 -11.07 15.71 -25.39
CA GLY A 156 -11.17 15.76 -23.92
C GLY A 156 -12.17 14.77 -23.30
N TYR A 157 -12.86 13.99 -24.13
CA TYR A 157 -14.00 13.18 -23.72
C TYR A 157 -13.64 11.81 -23.16
N GLU A 158 -12.50 11.27 -23.56
CA GLU A 158 -11.96 10.03 -22.98
C GLU A 158 -11.67 10.22 -21.48
N VAL A 159 -11.15 11.38 -21.07
CA VAL A 159 -10.87 11.70 -19.65
C VAL A 159 -12.13 11.65 -18.79
N VAL A 160 -13.25 12.18 -19.29
CA VAL A 160 -14.56 12.16 -18.60
C VAL A 160 -15.08 10.73 -18.45
N LYS A 161 -15.01 9.93 -19.51
CA LYS A 161 -15.45 8.53 -19.48
C LYS A 161 -14.55 7.67 -18.60
N ALA A 162 -13.23 7.91 -18.63
CA ALA A 162 -12.26 7.25 -17.77
C ALA A 162 -12.53 7.57 -16.30
N TYR A 163 -12.79 8.84 -15.96
CA TYR A 163 -13.20 9.24 -14.62
C TYR A 163 -14.51 8.58 -14.17
N PHE A 164 -15.49 8.47 -15.05
CA PHE A 164 -16.72 7.73 -14.73
C PHE A 164 -16.44 6.25 -14.40
N CYS A 165 -15.45 5.64 -15.07
CA CYS A 165 -15.03 4.27 -14.79
C CYS A 165 -14.26 4.15 -13.48
N THR A 166 -13.46 5.14 -13.09
CA THR A 166 -12.84 5.14 -11.75
C THR A 166 -13.87 5.31 -10.63
N LEU A 167 -14.96 6.05 -10.85
CA LEU A 167 -16.10 6.07 -9.93
C LEU A 167 -16.76 4.69 -9.81
N PHE A 168 -16.86 3.93 -10.90
CA PHE A 168 -17.37 2.55 -10.86
C PHE A 168 -16.43 1.64 -10.06
N LEU A 169 -15.11 1.72 -10.28
CA LEU A 169 -14.13 0.97 -9.49
C LEU A 169 -14.26 1.30 -7.99
N ARG A 170 -14.33 2.59 -7.63
CA ARG A 170 -14.51 3.01 -6.24
C ARG A 170 -15.80 2.48 -5.63
N TYR A 171 -16.87 2.45 -6.41
CA TYR A 171 -18.13 1.84 -6.00
C TYR A 171 -17.97 0.34 -5.72
N CYS A 172 -17.29 -0.40 -6.60
CA CYS A 172 -16.97 -1.81 -6.40
C CYS A 172 -16.21 -2.02 -5.09
N LEU A 173 -15.13 -1.26 -4.85
CA LEU A 173 -14.35 -1.34 -3.61
C LEU A 173 -15.18 -1.07 -2.34
N SER A 174 -16.17 -0.18 -2.42
CA SER A 174 -17.01 0.21 -1.28
C SER A 174 -18.17 -0.74 -0.99
N ASN A 175 -18.57 -1.58 -1.95
CA ASN A 175 -19.77 -2.42 -1.88
C ASN A 175 -19.46 -3.92 -1.88
N SER A 176 -18.32 -4.29 -1.28
CA SER A 176 -17.90 -5.69 -1.09
C SER A 176 -17.81 -6.43 -2.42
N TYR A 177 -16.97 -5.91 -3.32
CA TYR A 177 -16.65 -6.58 -4.59
C TYR A 177 -16.23 -8.04 -4.34
N PRO A 178 -16.74 -9.04 -5.10
CA PRO A 178 -16.39 -10.44 -4.88
C PRO A 178 -14.88 -10.71 -4.86
N GLN A 179 -14.09 -9.95 -5.62
CA GLN A 179 -12.64 -10.10 -5.65
C GLN A 179 -11.93 -9.56 -4.40
N LEU A 180 -12.61 -8.74 -3.56
CA LEU A 180 -12.10 -8.42 -2.22
C LEU A 180 -12.06 -9.67 -1.33
N GLU A 181 -12.91 -10.67 -1.60
CA GLU A 181 -12.91 -11.94 -0.86
C GLU A 181 -11.79 -12.88 -1.31
N ASN A 182 -11.26 -12.70 -2.53
CA ASN A 182 -10.25 -13.59 -3.13
C ASN A 182 -8.80 -13.24 -2.74
N GLU A 183 -8.55 -12.34 -1.79
CA GLU A 183 -7.22 -11.83 -1.38
C GLU A 183 -6.41 -11.14 -2.51
N GLU A 184 -6.85 -11.23 -3.76
CA GLU A 184 -6.23 -10.65 -4.96
C GLU A 184 -6.36 -9.14 -5.00
N CYS A 185 -7.54 -8.59 -4.69
CA CYS A 185 -7.76 -7.14 -4.70
C CYS A 185 -7.37 -6.50 -3.36
N PHE A 186 -7.79 -7.12 -2.27
CA PHE A 186 -7.51 -6.60 -0.94
C PHE A 186 -7.07 -7.73 -0.02
N ALA A 187 -6.00 -7.49 0.71
CA ALA A 187 -5.53 -8.44 1.71
C ALA A 187 -5.11 -7.69 2.97
N ARG A 188 -5.32 -8.33 4.11
CA ARG A 188 -5.03 -7.75 5.42
C ARG A 188 -4.42 -8.79 6.34
N TRP A 189 -3.37 -8.37 7.04
CA TRP A 189 -2.60 -9.18 7.97
C TRP A 189 -2.40 -8.45 9.30
N GLY A 190 -2.20 -9.22 10.36
CA GLY A 190 -1.94 -8.71 11.71
C GLY A 190 -3.20 -8.49 12.57
N ARG A 191 -3.06 -7.65 13.60
CA ARG A 191 -4.11 -7.38 14.57
C ARG A 191 -4.87 -6.12 14.16
N ASP A 192 -6.16 -6.28 13.88
CA ASP A 192 -7.07 -5.16 13.69
C ASP A 192 -7.20 -4.31 14.96
N VAL A 193 -6.48 -3.20 15.02
CA VAL A 193 -6.42 -2.34 16.22
C VAL A 193 -7.69 -1.50 16.35
N LYS A 194 -8.28 -1.11 15.21
CA LYS A 194 -9.41 -0.19 15.17
C LYS A 194 -10.75 -0.87 14.88
N CYS A 195 -10.77 -2.20 14.73
CA CYS A 195 -11.93 -2.98 14.31
C CYS A 195 -12.51 -2.46 12.98
N GLU A 196 -11.65 -2.10 12.03
CA GLU A 196 -12.06 -1.55 10.74
C GLU A 196 -12.50 -2.65 9.77
N ARG A 197 -13.54 -2.37 9.00
CA ARG A 197 -13.99 -3.25 7.93
C ARG A 197 -13.03 -3.16 6.74
N ASP A 198 -12.92 -4.26 5.99
CA ASP A 198 -12.01 -4.35 4.85
C ASP A 198 -12.36 -3.31 3.77
N GLU A 199 -13.66 -3.07 3.51
CA GLU A 199 -14.12 -2.03 2.57
C GLU A 199 -13.74 -0.62 3.03
N THR A 200 -13.71 -0.39 4.35
CA THR A 200 -13.30 0.91 4.91
C THR A 200 -11.80 1.14 4.75
N LEU A 201 -10.98 0.09 4.90
CA LEU A 201 -9.54 0.18 4.69
C LEU A 201 -9.20 0.31 3.20
N ALA A 202 -9.83 -0.49 2.33
CA ALA A 202 -9.70 -0.39 0.88
C ALA A 202 -10.05 1.03 0.40
N GLY A 203 -11.20 1.57 0.83
CA GLY A 203 -11.59 2.94 0.52
C GLY A 203 -10.56 3.98 0.98
N LYS A 204 -10.02 3.86 2.20
CA LYS A 204 -8.97 4.77 2.70
C LYS A 204 -7.69 4.72 1.89
N ILE A 205 -7.26 3.53 1.45
CA ILE A 205 -6.07 3.36 0.63
C ILE A 205 -6.31 3.96 -0.76
N TYR A 206 -7.46 3.66 -1.37
CA TYR A 206 -7.84 4.20 -2.68
C TYR A 206 -7.97 5.72 -2.67
N ASP A 207 -8.67 6.29 -1.68
CA ASP A 207 -8.85 7.73 -1.52
C ASP A 207 -7.51 8.45 -1.31
N TYR A 208 -6.57 7.81 -0.59
CA TYR A 208 -5.22 8.33 -0.44
C TYR A 208 -4.48 8.37 -1.79
N PHE A 209 -4.55 7.27 -2.56
CA PHE A 209 -3.92 7.20 -3.88
C PHE A 209 -4.50 8.24 -4.85
N GLU A 210 -5.83 8.33 -4.94
CA GLU A 210 -6.54 9.35 -5.73
C GLU A 210 -6.08 10.76 -5.38
N LYS A 211 -5.92 11.04 -4.08
CA LYS A 211 -5.45 12.35 -3.62
C LYS A 211 -4.00 12.62 -4.02
N GLU A 212 -3.08 11.67 -3.80
CA GLU A 212 -1.66 11.92 -4.08
C GLU A 212 -1.35 11.96 -5.57
N ASN A 213 -1.96 11.10 -6.40
CA ASN A 213 -1.72 11.13 -7.84
C ASN A 213 -2.23 12.43 -8.48
N ARG A 214 -3.39 12.96 -8.03
CA ARG A 214 -3.84 14.30 -8.46
C ARG A 214 -2.81 15.40 -8.18
N LEU A 215 -2.06 15.28 -7.08
CA LEU A 215 -0.97 16.21 -6.78
C LEU A 215 0.21 16.00 -7.72
N ILE A 216 0.62 14.76 -7.97
CA ILE A 216 1.75 14.42 -8.85
C ILE A 216 1.49 14.91 -10.28
N ASN A 217 0.33 14.57 -10.85
CA ASN A 217 -0.02 14.90 -12.23
C ASN A 217 0.01 16.41 -12.50
N TYR A 218 -0.38 17.21 -11.52
CA TYR A 218 -0.33 18.67 -11.66
C TYR A 218 1.10 19.20 -11.83
N TYR A 219 2.08 18.57 -11.19
CA TYR A 219 3.47 19.03 -11.25
C TYR A 219 4.24 18.50 -12.45
N MET A 220 3.76 17.43 -13.08
CA MET A 220 4.63 16.59 -13.88
C MET A 220 4.12 16.22 -15.27
N ASP A 221 2.96 16.73 -15.69
CA ASP A 221 2.30 16.34 -16.96
C ASP A 221 2.16 14.81 -17.10
N PHE A 222 2.03 14.09 -15.97
CA PHE A 222 1.83 12.64 -15.97
C PHE A 222 0.46 12.27 -16.53
N GLU A 223 0.37 11.04 -17.04
CA GLU A 223 -0.90 10.46 -17.47
C GLU A 223 -1.99 10.65 -16.41
N PRO A 224 -3.20 11.08 -16.80
CA PRO A 224 -4.31 11.26 -15.87
C PRO A 224 -4.45 10.03 -14.96
N PHE A 225 -4.65 10.24 -13.66
CA PHE A 225 -4.93 9.17 -12.68
C PHE A 225 -5.83 8.05 -13.22
N ASN A 226 -6.88 8.45 -13.94
CA ASN A 226 -7.86 7.53 -14.47
C ASN A 226 -7.27 6.59 -15.52
N SER A 227 -6.32 7.04 -16.33
CA SER A 227 -5.58 6.21 -17.29
C SER A 227 -4.75 5.17 -16.56
N VAL A 228 -3.91 5.59 -15.59
CA VAL A 228 -3.09 4.66 -14.78
C VAL A 228 -3.96 3.59 -14.11
N VAL A 229 -5.08 3.99 -13.51
CA VAL A 229 -6.04 3.08 -12.87
C VAL A 229 -6.63 2.07 -13.86
N LEU A 230 -6.90 2.48 -15.10
CA LEU A 230 -7.51 1.61 -16.12
C LEU A 230 -6.49 0.65 -16.73
N GLU A 231 -5.28 1.14 -16.99
CA GLU A 231 -4.25 0.38 -17.70
C GLU A 231 -3.51 -0.58 -16.79
N GLU A 232 -3.05 -0.10 -15.63
CA GLU A 232 -2.17 -0.85 -14.73
C GLU A 232 -2.87 -1.18 -13.41
N GLY A 233 -3.81 -0.34 -13.01
CA GLY A 233 -4.36 -0.38 -11.67
C GLY A 233 -3.43 0.28 -10.69
N VAL A 234 -3.67 0.06 -9.41
CA VAL A 234 -3.04 0.84 -8.35
C VAL A 234 -2.71 -0.08 -7.20
N LYS A 235 -1.51 0.08 -6.65
CA LYS A 235 -1.04 -0.69 -5.49
C LYS A 235 -0.77 0.25 -4.34
N GLY A 236 -1.53 0.07 -3.26
CA GLY A 236 -1.44 0.89 -2.08
C GLY A 236 -1.41 0.05 -0.82
N PHE A 237 -0.80 0.62 0.22
CA PHE A 237 -0.62 -0.03 1.50
C PHE A 237 -1.11 0.84 2.66
N LEU A 238 -1.64 0.18 3.68
CA LEU A 238 -1.84 0.74 5.00
C LEU A 238 -1.02 -0.10 5.98
N VAL A 239 -0.11 0.54 6.69
CA VAL A 239 0.78 -0.10 7.65
C VAL A 239 0.56 0.53 9.02
N ASP A 240 0.02 -0.25 9.95
CA ASP A 240 0.00 0.08 11.37
C ASP A 240 1.24 -0.51 12.03
N PHE A 241 2.06 0.35 12.61
CA PHE A 241 3.25 -0.03 13.36
C PHE A 241 3.41 0.85 14.59
N ASP A 242 4.05 0.30 15.61
CA ASP A 242 4.35 0.98 16.85
C ASP A 242 5.85 1.23 16.91
N LEU A 243 6.27 2.47 17.17
CA LEU A 243 7.68 2.76 17.48
C LEU A 243 7.89 2.54 18.98
N VAL A 244 8.75 1.61 19.35
CA VAL A 244 9.04 1.29 20.76
C VAL A 244 10.07 2.28 21.26
N GLY A 245 9.74 3.09 22.27
CA GLY A 245 10.66 4.05 22.85
C GLY A 245 11.79 3.40 23.67
N ARG A 246 12.77 4.22 24.07
CA ARG A 246 13.93 3.79 24.86
C ARG A 246 13.60 3.06 26.16
N ASP A 247 12.48 3.38 26.79
CA ASP A 247 12.04 2.74 28.02
C ASP A 247 11.43 1.35 27.80
N GLY A 248 11.23 0.92 26.54
CA GLY A 248 10.62 -0.35 26.15
C GLY A 248 9.14 -0.49 26.52
N HIS A 249 8.55 0.52 27.17
CA HIS A 249 7.19 0.49 27.70
C HIS A 249 6.26 1.46 26.97
N GLN A 250 6.79 2.62 26.56
CA GLN A 250 6.04 3.60 25.79
C GLN A 250 6.19 3.26 24.30
N SER A 251 5.10 2.82 23.68
CA SER A 251 5.01 2.73 22.22
C SER A 251 4.33 3.98 21.65
N TYR A 252 4.82 4.44 20.50
CA TYR A 252 4.20 5.52 19.74
C TYR A 252 3.43 4.92 18.55
N PRO A 253 2.09 4.82 18.61
CA PRO A 253 1.31 4.09 17.64
C PRO A 253 1.11 4.92 16.37
N LEU A 254 1.65 4.46 15.26
CA LEU A 254 1.59 5.13 13.97
C LEU A 254 0.82 4.32 12.95
N ARG A 255 0.27 5.04 11.97
CA ARG A 255 -0.35 4.49 10.76
C ARG A 255 0.25 5.19 9.55
N MET A 256 0.76 4.40 8.62
CA MET A 256 1.24 4.86 7.33
C MET A 256 0.22 4.48 6.26
N LEU A 257 -0.22 5.46 5.48
CA LEU A 257 -0.83 5.24 4.16
C LEU A 257 0.28 5.45 3.14
N MET A 258 0.52 4.45 2.31
CA MET A 258 1.63 4.43 1.37
C MET A 258 1.13 4.08 -0.03
N PHE A 259 1.62 4.82 -1.00
CA PHE A 259 1.50 4.54 -2.41
C PHE A 259 2.88 4.10 -2.89
N ASP A 260 2.93 2.97 -3.58
CA ASP A 260 4.16 2.31 -3.96
C ASP A 260 4.09 1.99 -5.45
N ASP A 261 4.72 2.84 -6.22
CA ASP A 261 4.92 2.75 -7.65
C ASP A 261 6.43 2.82 -7.92
N GLU A 262 6.87 3.11 -9.13
CA GLU A 262 8.30 3.44 -9.40
C GLU A 262 8.87 4.47 -8.39
N ARG A 263 7.99 5.25 -7.77
CA ARG A 263 8.26 6.13 -6.62
C ARG A 263 7.29 5.80 -5.50
N TRP A 264 7.72 6.07 -4.26
CA TRP A 264 6.84 5.88 -3.11
C TRP A 264 6.49 7.19 -2.41
N PHE A 265 5.23 7.29 -2.00
CA PHE A 265 4.67 8.42 -1.27
C PHE A 265 4.01 7.88 -0.02
N ALA A 266 4.13 8.61 1.09
CA ALA A 266 3.50 8.16 2.32
C ALA A 266 3.01 9.30 3.20
N HIS A 267 1.89 9.08 3.88
CA HIS A 267 1.41 9.89 4.99
C HIS A 267 1.43 9.07 6.27
N ILE A 268 2.21 9.54 7.25
CA ILE A 268 2.36 8.89 8.56
C ILE A 268 1.59 9.70 9.58
N ARG A 269 0.61 9.07 10.22
CA ARG A 269 -0.29 9.68 11.19
C ARG A 269 -0.20 8.96 12.53
N GLU A 270 -0.37 9.70 13.62
CA GLU A 270 -0.60 9.11 14.93
C GLU A 270 -1.93 8.36 14.88
N ARG A 271 -1.91 7.08 15.26
CA ARG A 271 -3.03 6.17 15.05
C ARG A 271 -4.27 6.65 15.82
N ASP A 272 -4.11 7.13 17.04
CA ASP A 272 -5.25 7.43 17.92
C ASP A 272 -5.93 8.75 17.57
N THR A 273 -5.15 9.81 17.33
CA THR A 273 -5.68 11.16 17.04
C THR A 273 -5.88 11.42 15.54
N GLY A 274 -5.22 10.65 14.68
CA GLY A 274 -5.15 10.91 13.25
C GLY A 274 -4.26 12.11 12.87
N ALA A 275 -3.54 12.70 13.83
CA ALA A 275 -2.63 13.81 13.59
C ALA A 275 -1.53 13.41 12.61
N LEU A 276 -1.23 14.27 11.65
CA LEU A 276 -0.19 14.03 10.66
C LEU A 276 1.19 14.27 11.29
N ILE A 277 2.03 13.24 11.28
CA ILE A 277 3.34 13.24 11.93
C ILE A 277 4.45 13.48 10.92
N ALA A 278 4.39 12.79 9.78
CA ALA A 278 5.36 12.92 8.71
C ALA A 278 4.73 12.64 7.35
N LYS A 279 5.44 13.07 6.30
CA LYS A 279 5.13 12.78 4.90
C LYS A 279 6.38 12.31 4.17
N VAL A 280 6.20 11.48 3.15
CA VAL A 280 7.24 11.11 2.19
C VAL A 280 6.79 11.52 0.81
N ARG A 281 7.63 12.25 0.08
CA ARG A 281 7.35 12.77 -1.26
C ARG A 281 8.59 12.67 -2.14
N ALA A 282 8.41 12.31 -3.40
CA ALA A 282 9.45 12.52 -4.39
C ALA A 282 9.70 14.02 -4.60
N LYS A 283 10.97 14.44 -4.56
CA LYS A 283 11.40 15.77 -4.98
C LYS A 283 12.23 15.65 -6.25
N PHE A 284 12.07 16.67 -7.09
CA PHE A 284 12.94 16.93 -8.22
C PHE A 284 13.99 17.91 -7.74
N GLU A 285 15.25 17.52 -7.81
CA GLU A 285 16.33 18.49 -7.74
C GLU A 285 16.28 19.33 -9.03
N ASP A 286 16.63 20.61 -8.94
CA ASP A 286 16.22 21.71 -9.81
C ASP A 286 16.19 21.45 -11.33
N GLU A 287 15.41 22.28 -12.05
CA GLU A 287 15.09 22.35 -13.50
C GLU A 287 16.28 22.34 -14.51
N GLN A 288 17.48 21.90 -14.12
CA GLN A 288 18.53 21.64 -15.09
C GLN A 288 18.16 20.38 -15.89
N LEU A 289 17.59 20.67 -17.07
CA LEU A 289 17.09 19.83 -18.18
C LEU A 289 17.97 18.64 -18.64
N ASP A 290 18.98 18.20 -17.89
CA ASP A 290 19.74 17.01 -18.25
C ASP A 290 18.98 15.74 -17.85
N LEU A 291 18.64 14.97 -18.89
CA LEU A 291 17.71 13.84 -19.02
C LEU A 291 17.94 12.60 -18.12
N ARG A 292 18.59 12.75 -16.97
CA ARG A 292 18.74 11.69 -15.96
C ARG A 292 18.09 12.16 -14.68
N GLU A 293 16.77 12.06 -14.63
CA GLU A 293 15.99 12.44 -13.45
C GLU A 293 16.27 11.46 -12.29
N GLU A 294 17.26 11.78 -11.48
CA GLU A 294 17.43 11.11 -10.20
C GLU A 294 16.39 11.67 -9.22
N HIS A 295 15.33 10.90 -9.00
CA HIS A 295 14.36 11.23 -7.96
C HIS A 295 14.95 11.00 -6.59
N VAL A 296 14.81 12.00 -5.72
CA VAL A 296 15.15 11.89 -4.30
C VAL A 296 13.86 11.88 -3.50
N GLU A 297 13.58 10.80 -2.78
CA GLU A 297 12.43 10.75 -1.88
C GLU A 297 12.75 11.46 -0.56
N GLU A 298 11.96 12.48 -0.22
CA GLU A 298 12.16 13.27 0.97
C GLU A 298 11.17 12.86 2.08
N VAL A 299 11.71 12.44 3.23
CA VAL A 299 10.96 12.23 4.48
C VAL A 299 10.93 13.53 5.28
N THR A 300 9.75 14.14 5.38
CA THR A 300 9.50 15.37 6.13
C THR A 300 8.67 15.13 7.38
N VAL A 301 9.23 15.44 8.56
CA VAL A 301 8.48 15.44 9.83
C VAL A 301 7.76 16.77 9.99
N VAL A 302 6.43 16.74 10.10
CA VAL A 302 5.58 17.94 10.16
C VAL A 302 5.06 18.27 11.57
N ALA A 303 5.12 17.31 12.51
CA ALA A 303 4.64 17.50 13.88
C ALA A 303 5.66 17.06 14.94
N GLN A 304 6.85 17.67 14.91
CA GLN A 304 7.93 17.35 15.85
C GLN A 304 7.49 17.44 17.32
N GLN A 305 6.69 18.45 17.67
CA GLN A 305 6.21 18.62 19.05
C GLN A 305 5.33 17.46 19.56
N LEU A 306 4.63 16.75 18.66
CA LEU A 306 3.85 15.56 19.04
C LEU A 306 4.78 14.37 19.27
N ILE A 307 5.79 14.21 18.41
CA ILE A 307 6.84 13.19 18.56
C ILE A 307 7.54 13.37 19.91
N ASP A 308 8.01 14.58 20.23
CA ASP A 308 8.77 14.85 21.47
C ASP A 308 7.97 14.54 22.75
N ARG A 309 6.62 14.56 22.67
CA ARG A 309 5.73 14.20 23.78
C ARG A 309 5.41 12.71 23.84
N GLY A 310 5.29 12.07 22.68
CA GLY A 310 4.78 10.71 22.55
C GLY A 310 5.85 9.63 22.39
N TYR A 311 7.07 10.00 22.01
CA TYR A 311 8.16 9.08 21.68
C TYR A 311 9.46 9.47 22.36
N GLN A 312 10.09 8.51 23.05
CA GLN A 312 11.42 8.67 23.63
C GLN A 312 12.46 8.01 22.71
N PRO A 313 13.28 8.80 22.00
CA PRO A 313 14.27 8.24 21.07
C PRO A 313 15.34 7.43 21.80
N HIS A 314 15.82 6.38 21.15
CA HIS A 314 16.94 5.58 21.65
C HIS A 314 18.27 6.32 21.51
N GLY A 315 18.40 7.09 20.43
CA GLY A 315 19.57 7.92 20.11
C GLY A 315 20.68 7.16 19.37
N ASP A 316 20.57 5.85 19.22
CA ASP A 316 21.51 5.01 18.49
C ASP A 316 21.30 5.08 16.98
N VAL A 317 20.04 5.15 16.52
CA VAL A 317 19.70 5.25 15.10
C VAL A 317 20.16 6.60 14.49
N PRO A 318 19.83 7.78 15.05
CA PRO A 318 20.31 9.05 14.49
C PRO A 318 21.84 9.19 14.54
N THR A 319 22.49 8.60 15.54
CA THR A 319 23.97 8.63 15.66
C THR A 319 24.61 7.77 14.57
N THR A 320 24.04 6.59 14.31
CA THR A 320 24.51 5.65 13.28
C THR A 320 24.35 6.27 11.89
N VAL A 321 23.20 6.89 11.65
CA VAL A 321 22.88 7.55 10.39
C VAL A 321 23.72 8.80 10.12
N ARG A 322 23.91 9.68 11.11
CA ARG A 322 24.67 10.92 10.92
C ARG A 322 26.09 10.62 10.43
N LEU A 323 26.72 9.59 11.01
CA LEU A 323 28.03 9.10 10.58
C LEU A 323 28.04 8.56 9.16
N TRP A 324 26.88 8.22 8.58
CA TRP A 324 26.76 7.73 7.22
C TRP A 324 26.43 8.82 6.20
N CYS A 325 25.57 9.78 6.52
CA CYS A 325 25.38 10.96 5.66
C CYS A 325 26.72 11.67 5.42
N ASP A 326 27.52 11.81 6.49
CA ASP A 326 28.89 12.33 6.41
C ASP A 326 29.82 11.47 5.52
N LEU A 327 29.49 10.19 5.26
CA LEU A 327 30.25 9.28 4.39
C LEU A 327 29.72 9.24 2.95
N LEU A 328 28.41 9.38 2.74
CA LEU A 328 27.81 9.41 1.40
C LEU A 328 28.12 10.71 0.66
N ASP A 329 28.12 11.85 1.36
CA ASP A 329 28.53 13.13 0.78
C ASP A 329 29.98 13.07 0.24
N ILE A 330 30.78 12.10 0.71
CA ILE A 330 32.15 11.85 0.21
C ILE A 330 32.15 10.91 -1.00
N LEU A 331 31.25 9.92 -1.06
CA LEU A 331 31.27 8.87 -2.09
C LEU A 331 30.51 9.26 -3.37
N VAL A 332 29.54 10.16 -3.28
CA VAL A 332 28.73 10.59 -4.44
C VAL A 332 29.44 11.68 -5.27
N ASP A 333 30.43 12.38 -4.70
CA ASP A 333 31.22 13.41 -5.40
C ASP A 333 32.36 12.83 -6.27
N ASP A 334 32.67 11.53 -6.16
CA ASP A 334 33.82 10.88 -6.81
C ASP A 334 33.56 10.41 -8.27
N GLU A 335 32.38 10.68 -8.86
CA GLU A 335 32.15 10.46 -10.31
C GLU A 335 32.66 11.62 -11.19
N TYR A 336 33.23 12.68 -10.59
CA TYR A 336 33.85 13.79 -11.30
C TYR A 336 35.35 13.53 -11.54
N ASP A 337 35.69 13.16 -12.79
CA ASP A 337 37.01 13.16 -13.43
C ASP A 337 38.21 12.71 -12.57
N ASP A 338 38.63 11.45 -12.79
CA ASP A 338 39.80 10.73 -12.23
C ASP A 338 41.17 11.48 -12.24
N GLU A 339 41.26 12.72 -12.73
CA GLU A 339 42.55 13.41 -12.95
C GLU A 339 43.04 14.29 -11.78
N ASP A 340 42.24 14.59 -10.75
CA ASP A 340 42.64 15.52 -9.67
C ASP A 340 42.67 14.94 -8.22
N LEU A 341 42.45 13.62 -8.05
CA LEU A 341 42.36 12.96 -6.74
C LEU A 341 43.67 12.95 -5.92
N GLU A 342 44.84 13.24 -6.51
CA GLU A 342 46.11 13.26 -5.75
C GLU A 342 46.28 14.49 -4.83
N ASN A 343 45.45 15.53 -4.96
CA ASN A 343 45.62 16.78 -4.20
C ASN A 343 44.47 17.13 -3.23
N SER A 344 43.44 16.28 -3.09
CA SER A 344 42.35 16.55 -2.14
C SER A 344 42.81 16.36 -0.67
N PRO A 345 42.82 17.42 0.16
CA PRO A 345 43.44 17.38 1.48
C PRO A 345 42.55 16.72 2.54
N ARG A 346 42.88 15.48 2.92
CA ARG A 346 42.84 14.97 4.32
C ARG A 346 41.57 15.18 5.17
N VAL A 347 40.36 15.17 4.62
CA VAL A 347 39.13 15.15 5.46
C VAL A 347 38.82 13.74 6.01
N LEU A 348 39.36 12.69 5.40
CA LEU A 348 39.20 11.27 5.81
C LEU A 348 39.91 10.90 7.13
N GLY A 349 40.64 11.81 7.78
CA GLY A 349 41.48 11.49 8.93
C GLY A 349 40.78 11.39 10.29
N SER A 350 39.50 11.79 10.42
CA SER A 350 38.88 11.97 11.75
C SER A 350 37.74 11.03 12.12
N VAL A 351 37.15 10.30 11.16
CA VAL A 351 36.06 9.37 11.47
C VAL A 351 36.59 7.94 11.44
N GLN A 352 37.32 7.55 12.49
CA GLN A 352 37.56 6.14 12.78
C GLN A 352 36.25 5.50 13.26
N SER A 353 35.28 5.33 12.35
CA SER A 353 34.08 4.56 12.62
C SER A 353 34.50 3.14 12.95
N SER A 354 34.18 2.67 14.16
CA SER A 354 34.37 1.25 14.47
C SER A 354 33.65 0.40 13.41
N PRO A 355 34.23 -0.72 12.93
CA PRO A 355 33.56 -1.63 11.98
C PRO A 355 32.13 -2.05 12.40
N ARG A 356 31.84 -2.02 13.71
CA ARG A 356 30.50 -2.26 14.27
C ARG A 356 29.48 -1.20 13.87
N VAL A 357 29.88 0.06 13.77
CA VAL A 357 29.00 1.17 13.39
C VAL A 357 28.66 1.07 11.91
N LEU A 358 29.66 0.84 11.05
CA LEU A 358 29.44 0.63 9.60
C LEU A 358 28.51 -0.56 9.33
N GLY A 359 28.68 -1.67 10.06
CA GLY A 359 27.75 -2.81 9.95
C GLY A 359 26.32 -2.50 10.40
N SER A 360 26.14 -1.58 11.37
CA SER A 360 24.82 -1.16 11.84
C SER A 360 24.13 -0.23 10.86
N VAL A 361 24.89 0.68 10.24
CA VAL A 361 24.43 1.53 9.12
C VAL A 361 23.98 0.67 7.94
N GLN A 362 24.83 -0.22 7.45
CA GLN A 362 24.49 -1.07 6.31
C GLN A 362 23.26 -1.91 6.62
N SER A 363 23.14 -2.41 7.86
CA SER A 363 21.95 -3.13 8.32
C SER A 363 20.70 -2.26 8.30
N LEU A 364 20.78 -0.96 8.63
CA LEU A 364 19.64 -0.03 8.57
C LEU A 364 19.26 0.30 7.14
N LEU A 365 20.24 0.46 6.25
CA LEU A 365 20.01 0.71 4.82
C LEU A 365 19.36 -0.50 4.16
N ASN A 366 19.92 -1.69 4.34
CA ASN A 366 19.32 -2.91 3.82
C ASN A 366 17.89 -3.12 4.38
N ALA A 367 17.66 -2.68 5.63
CA ALA A 367 16.34 -2.70 6.25
C ALA A 367 15.36 -1.67 5.66
N SER A 368 15.86 -0.59 5.07
CA SER A 368 15.07 0.56 4.65
C SER A 368 14.46 0.36 3.26
N TYR A 369 13.27 0.90 3.08
CA TYR A 369 12.67 1.06 1.77
C TYR A 369 13.50 2.08 0.96
N MET A 370 13.98 1.73 -0.25
CA MET A 370 14.77 2.62 -1.14
C MET A 370 15.99 3.33 -0.50
N ALA A 371 16.87 2.60 0.19
CA ALA A 371 17.95 3.17 1.03
C ALA A 371 18.98 4.10 0.36
N GLY A 372 19.06 4.15 -0.98
CA GLY A 372 20.04 4.94 -1.72
C GLY A 372 19.56 6.32 -2.18
N LYS A 373 18.27 6.65 -2.02
CA LYS A 373 17.66 7.86 -2.60
C LYS A 373 16.83 8.68 -1.60
N LEU A 374 17.02 8.42 -0.31
CA LEU A 374 16.24 9.07 0.74
C LEU A 374 16.92 10.31 1.31
N ARG A 375 16.22 11.44 1.26
CA ARG A 375 16.57 12.66 1.96
C ARG A 375 15.70 12.84 3.19
N HIS A 376 16.29 13.23 4.31
CA HIS A 376 15.55 13.49 5.56
C HIS A 376 15.64 14.97 5.91
N THR A 377 14.50 15.65 6.10
CA THR A 377 14.51 17.07 6.51
C THR A 377 14.68 17.27 8.01
N SER A 378 14.62 16.18 8.77
CA SER A 378 14.67 16.19 10.23
C SER A 378 15.70 15.19 10.74
N GLN A 379 16.39 15.57 11.83
CA GLN A 379 17.27 14.68 12.59
C GLN A 379 16.50 13.77 13.56
N SER A 380 15.17 13.84 13.56
CA SER A 380 14.31 12.99 14.40
C SER A 380 14.49 11.52 14.05
N GLU A 381 14.71 10.67 15.05
CA GLU A 381 14.78 9.22 14.91
C GLU A 381 13.57 8.63 14.18
N VAL A 382 12.38 9.20 14.42
CA VAL A 382 11.15 8.79 13.72
C VAL A 382 11.29 8.94 12.20
N ALA A 383 11.95 9.99 11.70
CA ALA A 383 12.16 10.19 10.26
C ALA A 383 12.95 9.03 9.63
N TRP A 384 13.92 8.48 10.37
CA TRP A 384 14.80 7.40 9.93
C TRP A 384 14.17 6.02 10.07
N LEU A 385 13.23 5.86 11.01
CA LEU A 385 12.48 4.60 11.19
C LEU A 385 11.31 4.46 10.23
N ILE A 386 10.84 5.55 9.59
CA ILE A 386 9.76 5.51 8.60
C ILE A 386 10.11 4.61 7.40
N PRO A 387 11.28 4.74 6.73
CA PRO A 387 11.69 3.83 5.67
C PRO A 387 11.81 2.37 6.12
N VAL A 388 12.22 2.12 7.37
CA VAL A 388 12.25 0.77 7.94
C VAL A 388 10.82 0.23 8.10
N ALA A 389 9.88 1.02 8.58
CA ALA A 389 8.47 0.60 8.64
C ALA A 389 7.88 0.39 7.23
N ALA A 390 8.25 1.22 6.26
CA ALA A 390 7.81 1.09 4.87
C ALA A 390 8.30 -0.22 4.23
N SER A 391 9.46 -0.75 4.62
CA SER A 391 9.98 -2.02 4.06
C SER A 391 9.12 -3.25 4.40
N LEU A 392 8.16 -3.13 5.32
CA LEU A 392 7.13 -4.15 5.53
C LEU A 392 6.34 -4.46 4.25
N THR A 393 6.14 -3.47 3.37
CA THR A 393 5.42 -3.67 2.10
C THR A 393 6.19 -4.58 1.15
N LYS A 394 7.53 -4.57 1.20
CA LYS A 394 8.40 -5.45 0.40
C LYS A 394 8.25 -6.92 0.74
N ILE A 395 7.82 -7.25 1.96
CA ILE A 395 7.54 -8.64 2.33
C ILE A 395 6.43 -9.22 1.43
N TYR A 396 5.54 -8.37 0.92
CA TYR A 396 4.43 -8.77 0.06
C TYR A 396 4.65 -8.51 -1.45
N GLN A 397 5.51 -7.58 -1.83
CA GLN A 397 5.48 -7.01 -3.18
C GLN A 397 5.82 -7.98 -4.32
N ASP A 398 6.47 -9.11 -4.05
CA ASP A 398 6.95 -10.01 -5.08
C ASP A 398 6.18 -11.32 -5.12
N TYR A 399 5.13 -11.49 -5.95
CA TYR A 399 4.57 -12.84 -6.20
C TYR A 399 5.57 -13.86 -6.81
N ASP A 400 6.84 -13.46 -6.92
CA ASP A 400 7.97 -14.26 -7.33
C ASP A 400 8.87 -14.67 -6.15
N PHE A 401 9.86 -15.50 -6.47
CA PHE A 401 10.93 -16.04 -5.61
C PHE A 401 11.38 -15.18 -4.41
N ARG A 402 11.34 -13.84 -4.54
CA ARG A 402 11.87 -12.89 -3.57
C ARG A 402 11.12 -12.82 -2.23
N HIS A 403 9.89 -13.33 -2.07
CA HIS A 403 9.23 -13.34 -0.74
C HIS A 403 10.05 -14.05 0.33
N HIS A 404 10.54 -15.26 0.02
CA HIS A 404 11.37 -16.02 0.95
C HIS A 404 12.69 -15.32 1.23
N CYS A 405 13.28 -14.69 0.21
CA CYS A 405 14.49 -13.88 0.35
C CYS A 405 14.25 -12.70 1.29
N ASN A 406 13.18 -11.93 1.10
CA ASN A 406 12.86 -10.75 1.91
C ASN A 406 12.58 -11.16 3.35
N ALA A 407 11.79 -12.21 3.59
CA ALA A 407 11.54 -12.68 4.95
C ALA A 407 12.83 -13.11 5.65
N ARG A 408 13.74 -13.78 4.94
CA ARG A 408 15.06 -14.18 5.48
C ARG A 408 15.98 -12.98 5.69
N GLU A 409 16.01 -12.04 4.76
CA GLU A 409 16.80 -10.80 4.81
C GLU A 409 16.41 -9.94 6.01
N TYR A 410 15.11 -9.82 6.29
CA TYR A 410 14.60 -9.13 7.47
C TYR A 410 14.67 -9.97 8.75
N GLY A 411 15.17 -11.21 8.68
CA GLY A 411 15.26 -12.10 9.85
C GLY A 411 13.89 -12.45 10.44
N LEU A 412 12.85 -12.53 9.61
CA LEU A 412 11.51 -12.90 10.04
C LEU A 412 11.46 -14.38 10.40
N ARG A 413 10.84 -14.68 11.54
CA ARG A 413 10.54 -16.04 11.93
C ARG A 413 9.34 -16.56 11.13
N LEU A 414 9.62 -17.39 10.14
CA LEU A 414 8.61 -18.16 9.42
C LEU A 414 8.06 -19.26 10.32
N SER A 415 6.81 -19.64 10.11
CA SER A 415 6.12 -20.73 10.82
C SER A 415 5.24 -21.49 9.85
N THR A 416 4.90 -22.74 10.15
CA THR A 416 3.87 -23.45 9.38
C THR A 416 2.47 -23.10 9.91
N ILE A 417 1.41 -23.37 9.14
CA ILE A 417 0.04 -23.28 9.65
C ILE A 417 -0.15 -24.20 10.87
N ALA A 418 0.45 -25.39 10.87
CA ALA A 418 0.45 -26.30 12.01
C ALA A 418 1.09 -25.67 13.28
N ASP A 419 2.26 -25.02 13.14
CA ASP A 419 2.93 -24.36 14.26
C ASP A 419 2.04 -23.27 14.88
N VAL A 420 1.39 -22.47 14.03
CA VAL A 420 0.47 -21.41 14.44
C VAL A 420 -0.73 -22.00 15.16
N LYS A 421 -1.38 -23.03 14.60
CA LYS A 421 -2.51 -23.72 15.23
C LYS A 421 -2.12 -24.26 16.61
N GLN A 422 -0.96 -24.90 16.71
CA GLN A 422 -0.46 -25.44 17.97
C GLN A 422 -0.15 -24.34 18.99
N HIS A 423 0.39 -23.21 18.55
CA HIS A 423 0.59 -22.05 19.41
C HIS A 423 -0.74 -21.49 19.92
N GLN A 424 -1.73 -21.33 19.04
CA GLN A 424 -3.06 -20.84 19.39
C GLN A 424 -3.80 -21.79 20.32
N CYS A 425 -3.66 -23.10 20.12
CA CYS A 425 -4.21 -24.13 21.01
C CYS A 425 -3.65 -24.00 22.42
N ARG A 426 -2.31 -23.94 22.56
CA ARG A 426 -1.66 -23.71 23.86
C ARG A 426 -2.06 -22.39 24.51
N HIS A 427 -2.26 -21.34 23.71
CA HIS A 427 -2.73 -20.05 24.21
C HIS A 427 -4.18 -20.12 24.71
N PHE A 428 -5.07 -20.77 23.96
CA PHE A 428 -6.46 -21.01 24.33
C PHE A 428 -6.54 -21.75 25.68
N MET A 429 -5.84 -22.88 25.81
CA MET A 429 -5.81 -23.66 27.06
C MET A 429 -5.29 -22.83 28.24
N ARG A 430 -4.26 -22.00 28.01
CA ARG A 430 -3.73 -21.10 29.05
C ARG A 430 -4.73 -20.04 29.49
N LEU A 431 -5.45 -19.41 28.55
CA LEU A 431 -6.45 -18.38 28.85
C LEU A 431 -7.63 -18.95 29.65
N PHE A 432 -8.04 -20.17 29.33
CA PHE A 432 -9.19 -20.82 29.93
C PHE A 432 -8.86 -21.76 31.09
N ARG A 433 -7.62 -21.72 31.59
CA ARG A 433 -7.14 -22.60 32.64
C ARG A 433 -8.06 -22.57 33.87
N GLY A 434 -8.47 -23.75 34.33
CA GLY A 434 -9.37 -23.90 35.47
C GLY A 434 -10.85 -23.63 35.19
N SER A 435 -11.22 -23.31 33.95
CA SER A 435 -12.62 -23.26 33.51
C SER A 435 -13.07 -24.60 32.92
N MET A 436 -14.35 -24.71 32.55
CA MET A 436 -14.85 -25.90 31.83
C MET A 436 -14.22 -26.09 30.45
N TRP A 437 -13.66 -25.02 29.85
CA TRP A 437 -12.99 -25.07 28.54
C TRP A 437 -11.60 -25.70 28.60
N ASP A 438 -10.96 -25.73 29.79
CA ASP A 438 -9.66 -26.39 30.03
C ASP A 438 -9.76 -27.93 29.93
N GLN A 439 -10.97 -28.48 29.93
CA GLN A 439 -11.24 -29.91 29.83
C GLN A 439 -11.55 -30.36 28.39
N LEU A 440 -11.57 -29.44 27.43
CA LEU A 440 -11.85 -29.81 26.04
C LEU A 440 -10.68 -30.63 25.45
N PRO A 441 -10.97 -31.68 24.66
CA PRO A 441 -9.95 -32.35 23.88
C PRO A 441 -9.25 -31.37 22.93
N GLU A 442 -7.95 -31.56 22.72
CA GLU A 442 -7.11 -30.71 21.88
C GLU A 442 -7.66 -30.61 20.45
N GLU A 443 -8.20 -31.70 19.91
CA GLU A 443 -8.79 -31.75 18.58
C GLU A 443 -10.02 -30.85 18.46
N LEU A 444 -10.81 -30.71 19.53
CA LEU A 444 -11.95 -29.81 19.54
C LEU A 444 -11.50 -28.34 19.63
N VAL A 445 -10.44 -28.06 20.38
CA VAL A 445 -9.84 -26.71 20.47
C VAL A 445 -9.27 -26.30 19.11
N LEU A 446 -8.56 -27.20 18.42
CA LEU A 446 -8.05 -26.97 17.06
C LEU A 446 -9.20 -26.69 16.08
N ARG A 447 -10.30 -27.44 16.16
CA ARG A 447 -11.51 -27.14 15.36
C ARG A 447 -12.10 -25.77 15.68
N ILE A 448 -12.16 -25.38 16.96
CA ILE A 448 -12.62 -24.03 17.35
C ILE A 448 -11.71 -22.96 16.75
N ILE A 449 -10.39 -23.18 16.80
CA ILE A 449 -9.39 -22.28 16.23
C ILE A 449 -9.55 -22.16 14.71
N ASP A 450 -9.83 -23.26 14.01
CA ASP A 450 -10.08 -23.25 12.56
C ASP A 450 -11.30 -22.40 12.16
N PHE A 451 -12.26 -22.18 13.07
CA PHE A 451 -13.37 -21.25 12.86
C PHE A 451 -13.01 -19.77 13.09
N LEU A 452 -11.84 -19.46 13.64
CA LEU A 452 -11.43 -18.08 13.89
C LEU A 452 -10.87 -17.44 12.60
N PRO A 453 -11.15 -16.14 12.33
CA PRO A 453 -10.62 -15.46 11.15
C PRO A 453 -9.09 -15.53 11.10
N ARG A 454 -8.54 -16.05 9.99
CA ARG A 454 -7.09 -16.20 9.74
C ARG A 454 -6.35 -14.88 9.44
N ARG A 455 -6.91 -13.73 9.83
CA ARG A 455 -6.43 -12.37 9.51
C ARG A 455 -5.01 -12.02 10.01
N ARG A 456 -4.32 -12.95 10.67
CA ARG A 456 -2.98 -12.75 11.25
C ARG A 456 -1.87 -13.39 10.43
N LEU A 457 -2.21 -14.23 9.45
CA LEU A 457 -1.28 -15.07 8.73
C LEU A 457 -1.14 -14.57 7.31
N MET A 458 0.08 -14.20 6.95
CA MET A 458 0.43 -13.96 5.56
C MET A 458 1.02 -15.24 4.98
N ARG A 459 0.34 -15.85 4.01
CA ARG A 459 0.83 -17.04 3.31
C ARG A 459 2.06 -16.66 2.49
N VAL A 460 3.11 -17.48 2.60
CA VAL A 460 4.28 -17.38 1.74
C VAL A 460 4.07 -18.38 0.60
N PRO A 461 3.95 -17.92 -0.65
CA PRO A 461 3.75 -18.83 -1.77
C PRO A 461 4.94 -19.79 -1.89
N PRO A 462 4.71 -21.08 -2.20
CA PRO A 462 5.80 -22.02 -2.40
C PRO A 462 6.69 -21.56 -3.56
N PRO A 463 8.01 -21.83 -3.51
CA PRO A 463 8.91 -21.48 -4.60
C PRO A 463 8.46 -22.17 -5.89
N LYS A 464 8.26 -21.40 -6.97
CA LYS A 464 7.86 -21.92 -8.28
C LYS A 464 8.88 -22.90 -8.89
N TYR A 465 10.14 -22.81 -8.47
CA TYR A 465 11.27 -23.55 -9.04
C TYR A 465 11.88 -24.55 -8.03
N GLY A 466 11.10 -25.56 -7.63
CA GLY A 466 11.59 -26.72 -6.86
C GLY A 466 12.20 -26.39 -5.47
N PRO A 467 12.57 -27.42 -4.69
CA PRO A 467 13.34 -27.23 -3.47
C PRO A 467 14.74 -26.73 -3.83
N TRP A 468 15.10 -25.56 -3.32
CA TRP A 468 16.43 -24.97 -3.45
C TRP A 468 17.48 -25.96 -2.95
N GLU A 469 18.43 -26.33 -3.79
CA GLU A 469 19.72 -26.81 -3.27
C GLU A 469 20.38 -25.60 -2.61
N GLU A 470 20.38 -25.55 -1.27
CA GLU A 470 20.86 -24.45 -0.43
C GLU A 470 22.35 -24.07 -0.66
N SER A 471 23.05 -24.68 -1.62
CA SER A 471 24.50 -24.62 -1.77
C SER A 471 25.05 -23.48 -2.62
N GLU A 472 24.25 -22.75 -3.41
CA GLU A 472 24.81 -21.80 -4.38
C GLU A 472 24.87 -20.32 -3.92
N TYR A 473 24.34 -19.97 -2.75
CA TYR A 473 24.24 -18.56 -2.32
C TYR A 473 24.64 -18.27 -0.86
N LEU A 474 25.41 -19.18 -0.24
CA LEU A 474 26.17 -18.92 0.99
C LEU A 474 27.66 -18.76 0.64
#